data_AF-Q7VK05-F1
#
_entry.id   AF-Q7VK05-F1
#
_cell.length_a   1.000
_cell.length_b   1.000
_cell.length_c   1.000
_cell.angle_alpha   90.00
_cell.angle_beta   90.00
_cell.angle_gamma   90.00
#
_symmetry.space_group_name_H-M   'P 1'
#
loop_
_entity.id
_entity.type
_entity.pdbx_description
1 polymer ?
#
loop_
_entity_poly.entity_id
_entity_poly.type
_entity_poly.pdbx_seq_one_letter_code
_entity_poly.pdbx_strand_id
1 'polypeptide(L)'
;MENTIEKRIYRILSSVLDMCVDESTHICMENCEQWSSLAHIDIVMSVEEEFGICFKESDLASIVSQESLILKVQEILSHNKKAL
;
A
#
# COMPACT_ATOMS: atom_id res chain seq x y z
N MET A 1 -18.67 -2.43 -7.63
CA MET A 1 -17.80 -3.51 -8.15
C MET A 1 -16.59 -3.49 -7.24
N GLU A 2 -16.41 -4.52 -6.42
CA GLU A 2 -15.37 -4.52 -5.39
C GLU A 2 -13.99 -4.36 -6.01
N ASN A 3 -13.23 -3.36 -5.59
CA ASN A 3 -11.90 -3.12 -6.10
C ASN A 3 -10.92 -4.08 -5.40
N THR A 4 -10.64 -5.22 -6.03
CA THR A 4 -9.82 -6.30 -5.45
C THR A 4 -8.44 -5.83 -4.99
N ILE A 5 -7.90 -4.77 -5.60
CA ILE A 5 -6.60 -4.19 -5.21
C ILE A 5 -6.69 -3.57 -3.82
N GLU A 6 -7.68 -2.70 -3.59
CA GLU A 6 -7.89 -2.02 -2.30
C GLU A 6 -8.07 -3.03 -1.18
N LYS A 7 -8.94 -4.03 -1.37
CA LYS A 7 -9.16 -5.09 -0.36
C LYS A 7 -7.90 -5.87 0.00
N ARG A 8 -7.00 -6.11 -0.97
CA ARG A 8 -5.72 -6.78 -0.71
C ARG A 8 -4.78 -5.87 0.08
N ILE A 9 -4.71 -4.59 -0.29
CA ILE A 9 -3.94 -3.58 0.44
C ILE A 9 -4.45 -3.44 1.88
N TYR A 10 -5.76 -3.39 2.10
CA TYR A 10 -6.36 -3.33 3.43
C TYR A 10 -5.96 -4.53 4.30
N ARG A 11 -5.90 -5.73 3.73
CA ARG A 11 -5.42 -6.92 4.45
C ARG A 11 -3.94 -6.82 4.84
N ILE A 12 -3.10 -6.32 3.93
CA ILE A 12 -1.67 -6.10 4.22
C ILE A 12 -1.52 -5.08 5.33
N LEU A 13 -2.15 -3.92 5.20
CA LEU A 13 -2.13 -2.87 6.21
C LEU A 13 -2.64 -3.39 7.55
N SER A 14 -3.75 -4.13 7.55
CA SER A 14 -4.30 -4.71 8.77
C SER A 14 -3.33 -5.70 9.44
N SER A 15 -2.64 -6.51 8.63
CA SER A 15 -1.69 -7.50 9.13
C SER A 15 -0.41 -6.88 9.65
N VAL A 16 0.13 -5.85 8.99
CA VAL A 16 1.41 -5.23 9.37
C VAL A 16 1.22 -4.27 10.54
N LEU A 17 0.12 -3.52 10.56
CA LEU A 17 -0.17 -2.52 11.59
C LEU A 17 -0.91 -3.11 12.80
N ASP A 18 -1.25 -4.41 12.76
CA ASP A 18 -2.00 -5.11 13.81
C ASP A 18 -3.30 -4.37 14.22
N MET A 19 -4.04 -3.88 13.22
CA MET A 19 -5.28 -3.13 13.42
C MET A 19 -6.27 -3.38 12.27
N CYS A 20 -7.55 -3.02 12.44
CA CYS A 20 -8.52 -3.13 11.35
C CYS A 20 -8.36 -1.95 10.39
N VAL A 21 -8.10 -2.24 9.13
CA VAL A 21 -8.00 -1.26 8.03
C VAL A 21 -9.01 -1.63 6.95
N ASP A 22 -9.77 -0.64 6.47
CA ASP A 22 -10.83 -0.83 5.47
C ASP A 22 -11.07 0.45 4.65
N GLU A 23 -12.13 0.50 3.84
CA GLU A 23 -12.46 1.66 3.01
C GLU A 23 -12.83 2.93 3.80
N SER A 24 -13.17 2.80 5.09
CA SER A 24 -13.53 3.91 5.97
C SER A 24 -12.33 4.45 6.75
N THR A 25 -11.24 3.71 6.82
CA THR A 25 -10.00 4.16 7.43
C THR A 25 -9.22 5.09 6.52
N HIS A 26 -8.56 6.08 7.12
CA HIS A 26 -7.76 7.08 6.42
C HIS A 26 -6.47 7.30 7.22
N ILE A 27 -5.60 6.29 7.19
CA ILE A 27 -4.37 6.25 7.99
C ILE A 27 -3.14 6.71 7.19
N CYS A 28 -2.22 7.36 7.89
CA CYS A 28 -0.95 7.83 7.38
C CYS A 28 0.12 7.81 8.47
N MET A 29 1.38 8.00 8.08
CA MET A 29 2.52 8.04 9.01
C MET A 29 2.39 9.11 10.11
N GLU A 30 1.59 10.16 9.89
CA GLU A 30 1.39 11.23 10.87
C GLU A 30 0.26 10.94 11.87
N ASN A 31 -0.77 10.18 11.47
CA ASN A 31 -1.99 9.99 12.26
C ASN A 31 -2.17 8.55 12.80
N CYS A 32 -1.29 7.62 12.43
CA CYS A 32 -1.31 6.23 12.86
C CYS A 32 0.02 5.87 13.49
N GLU A 33 0.05 5.73 14.82
CA GLU A 33 1.28 5.42 15.59
C GLU A 33 1.89 4.07 15.20
N GLN A 34 1.05 3.12 14.78
CA GLN A 34 1.47 1.80 14.29
C GLN A 34 2.27 1.92 12.99
N TRP A 35 2.04 2.97 12.19
CA TRP A 35 2.76 3.22 10.94
C TRP A 35 4.11 3.90 11.22
N SER A 36 4.99 3.17 11.90
CA SER A 36 6.39 3.54 12.10
C SER A 36 7.23 3.41 10.83
N SER A 37 8.46 3.93 10.83
CA SER A 37 9.40 3.73 9.72
C SER A 37 9.71 2.25 9.44
N LEU A 38 9.71 1.40 10.47
CA LEU A 38 9.91 -0.05 10.29
C LEU A 38 8.68 -0.69 9.65
N ALA A 39 7.49 -0.40 10.18
CA ALA A 39 6.23 -0.89 9.61
C ALA A 39 6.05 -0.41 8.17
N HIS A 40 6.51 0.80 7.82
CA HIS A 40 6.48 1.29 6.46
C HIS A 40 7.29 0.40 5.49
N ILE A 41 8.47 -0.06 5.89
CA ILE A 41 9.27 -1.00 5.09
C ILE A 41 8.54 -2.34 4.94
N ASP A 42 7.97 -2.87 6.02
CA ASP A 42 7.22 -4.13 6.00
C ASP A 42 5.98 -4.04 5.10
N ILE A 43 5.27 -2.91 5.12
CA ILE A 43 4.14 -2.63 4.21
C ILE A 43 4.61 -2.65 2.75
N VAL A 44 5.67 -1.90 2.44
CA VAL A 44 6.22 -1.79 1.08
C VAL A 44 6.60 -3.17 0.56
N MET A 45 7.40 -3.93 1.32
CA MET A 45 7.83 -5.28 0.92
C MET A 45 6.65 -6.23 0.73
N SER A 46 5.70 -6.25 1.67
CA SER A 46 4.51 -7.10 1.58
C SER A 46 3.67 -6.79 0.33
N VAL A 47 3.58 -5.52 -0.07
CA VAL A 47 2.87 -5.10 -1.29
C VAL A 47 3.64 -5.49 -2.54
N GLU A 48 4.96 -5.31 -2.57
CA GLU A 48 5.80 -5.75 -3.68
C GLU A 48 5.65 -7.26 -3.94
N GLU A 49 5.70 -8.07 -2.89
CA GLU A 49 5.51 -9.52 -2.96
C GLU A 49 4.09 -9.90 -3.42
N GLU A 50 3.05 -9.32 -2.82
CA GLU A 50 1.65 -9.64 -3.12
C GLU A 50 1.26 -9.31 -4.57
N PHE A 51 1.80 -8.23 -5.12
CA PHE A 51 1.45 -7.74 -6.45
C PHE A 51 2.51 -8.02 -7.53
N GLY A 52 3.68 -8.54 -7.17
CA GLY A 52 4.78 -8.78 -8.09
C GLY A 52 5.31 -7.48 -8.71
N ILE A 53 5.38 -6.41 -7.92
CA ILE A 53 5.87 -5.09 -8.34
C ILE A 53 7.13 -4.71 -7.58
N CYS A 54 7.87 -3.72 -8.08
CA CYS A 54 8.95 -3.07 -7.34
C CYS A 54 8.71 -1.56 -7.34
N PHE A 55 8.72 -0.96 -6.15
CA PHE A 55 8.72 0.48 -5.97
C PHE A 55 10.12 1.05 -6.19
N LYS A 56 10.19 2.27 -6.70
CA LYS A 56 11.43 3.03 -6.76
C LYS A 56 11.66 3.74 -5.42
N GLU A 57 12.90 4.11 -5.12
CA GLU A 57 13.23 4.92 -3.94
C GLU A 57 12.40 6.21 -3.85
N SER A 58 12.16 6.86 -4.99
CA SER A 58 11.30 8.04 -5.07
C SER A 58 9.84 7.77 -4.71
N ASP A 59 9.36 6.55 -4.96
CA ASP A 59 7.99 6.15 -4.66
C ASP A 59 7.84 5.94 -3.15
N LEU A 60 8.83 5.35 -2.48
CA LEU A 60 8.82 5.14 -1.02
C LEU A 60 8.60 6.45 -0.26
N ALA A 61 9.32 7.51 -0.65
CA ALA A 61 9.17 8.83 -0.06
C ALA A 61 7.78 9.46 -0.27
N SER A 62 7.02 8.99 -1.27
CA SER A 62 5.66 9.46 -1.57
C SER A 62 4.55 8.60 -0.98
N ILE A 63 4.85 7.36 -0.59
CA ILE A 63 3.91 6.40 -0.01
C ILE A 63 3.84 6.66 1.50
N VAL A 64 3.08 7.67 1.90
CA VAL A 64 2.98 8.10 3.31
C VAL A 64 1.59 7.90 3.91
N SER A 65 0.64 7.41 3.11
CA SER A 65 -0.74 7.11 3.52
C SER A 65 -1.34 5.90 2.81
N GLN A 66 -2.43 5.37 3.37
CA GLN A 66 -3.26 4.34 2.76
C GLN A 66 -3.63 4.67 1.31
N GLU A 67 -4.08 5.90 1.05
CA GLU A 67 -4.52 6.35 -0.28
C GLU A 67 -3.36 6.47 -1.25
N SER A 68 -2.22 7.02 -0.81
CA SER A 68 -1.02 7.14 -1.65
C SER A 68 -0.50 5.76 -2.10
N LEU A 69 -0.54 4.77 -1.20
CA LEU A 69 -0.16 3.40 -1.49
C LEU A 69 -1.09 2.77 -2.56
N ILE A 70 -2.41 2.91 -2.37
CA ILE A 70 -3.41 2.39 -3.31
C ILE A 70 -3.23 3.00 -4.69
N LEU A 71 -3.13 4.32 -4.77
CA LEU A 71 -2.93 5.04 -6.03
C LEU A 71 -1.65 4.57 -6.72
N LYS A 72 -0.57 4.39 -5.96
CA LYS A 72 0.71 3.98 -6.53
C LYS A 72 0.68 2.56 -7.09
N VAL A 73 0.08 1.62 -6.37
CA VAL A 73 -0.08 0.24 -6.84
C VAL A 73 -0.95 0.21 -8.11
N GLN A 74 -2.05 0.96 -8.12
CA GLN A 74 -2.92 1.07 -9.30
C GLN A 74 -2.18 1.67 -10.50
N GLU A 75 -1.37 2.71 -10.28
CA GLU A 75 -0.54 3.33 -11.30
C GLU A 75 0.39 2.28 -11.94
N ILE A 76 1.18 1.57 -11.13
CA ILE A 76 2.15 0.58 -11.62
C ILE A 76 1.46 -0.55 -12.40
N LEU A 77 0.39 -1.12 -11.85
CA LEU A 77 -0.33 -2.21 -12.50
C LEU A 77 -1.02 -1.79 -13.80
N SER A 78 -1.48 -0.54 -13.90
CA SER A 78 -2.07 -0.01 -15.14
C SER A 78 -1.04 0.16 -16.26
N HIS A 79 0.22 0.50 -15.92
CA HIS A 79 1.31 0.64 -16.90
C HIS A 79 1.83 -0.72 -17.36
N ASN A 80 1.92 -1.71 -16.46
CA ASN A 80 2.36 -3.07 -16.80
C ASN A 80 1.41 -3.77 -17.78
N LYS A 81 0.11 -3.41 -17.77
CA LYS A 81 -0.90 -4.01 -18.65
C LYS A 81 -0.83 -3.53 -20.12
N LYS A 82 -0.10 -2.43 -20.41
CA LYS A 82 0.09 -1.91 -21.78
C LYS A 82 1.28 -2.52 -22.51
N ALA A 83 2.09 -3.36 -21.85
CA ALA A 83 3.29 -3.96 -22.42
C ALA A 83 3.07 -5.37 -23.03
N LEU A 84 1.81 -5.79 -23.21
CA LEU A 84 1.41 -7.07 -23.81
C LEU A 84 0.49 -6.84 -25.02
#